data_AF-A0A076H1F0-F1
#
_entry.id   AF-A0A076H1F0-F1
#
_cell.length_a   1.000
_cell.length_b   1.000
_cell.length_c   1.000
_cell.angle_alpha   90.00
_cell.angle_beta   90.00
_cell.angle_gamma   90.00
#
_symmetry.space_group_name_H-M   'P 1'
#
loop_
_entity.id
_entity.type
_entity.pdbx_description
1 polymer ?
#
loop_
_entity_poly.entity_id
_entity_poly.type
_entity_poly.pdbx_seq_one_letter_code
_entity_poly.pdbx_strand_id
1 'polypeptide(L)' 'MIGLVRFYCYRSEEFLLVDAVEDEAEDQSNELTQEGWDIEATIPI' A
#
# COMPACT_ATOMS: atom_id res chain seq x y z
N MET A 1 -13.20 -11.73 -10.74
CA MET A 1 -12.18 -12.21 -9.79
C MET A 1 -11.69 -10.96 -9.11
N ILE A 2 -11.78 -10.86 -7.78
CA ILE A 2 -11.34 -9.67 -7.05
C ILE A 2 -9.85 -9.91 -6.76
N GLY A 3 -8.97 -9.15 -7.42
CA GLY A 3 -7.54 -9.17 -7.15
C GLY A 3 -7.25 -8.40 -5.87
N LEU A 4 -6.23 -8.82 -5.14
CA LEU A 4 -5.71 -8.11 -3.98
C LEU A 4 -4.28 -7.66 -4.26
N VAL A 5 -3.88 -6.54 -3.67
CA VAL A 5 -2.51 -6.07 -3.69
C VAL A 5 -2.06 -5.78 -2.26
N ARG A 6 -0.80 -6.07 -1.97
CA ARG A 6 -0.15 -5.74 -0.69
C ARG A 6 0.88 -4.63 -0.90
N PHE A 7 0.72 -3.55 -0.13
CA PHE A 7 1.69 -2.48 -0.01
C PHE A 7 2.65 -2.74 1.15
N TYR A 8 3.94 -2.57 0.88
CA TYR A 8 5.00 -2.54 1.88
C TYR A 8 5.40 -1.09 2.09
N CYS A 9 5.07 -0.56 3.26
CA CYS A 9 5.27 0.84 3.60
C CYS A 9 6.34 0.99 4.67
N TYR A 10 7.14 2.03 4.56
CA TYR A 10 8.16 2.41 5.52
C TYR A 10 8.04 3.88 5.89
N ARG A 11 8.35 4.21 7.14
CA ARG A 11 8.47 5.61 7.58
C ARG A 11 9.46 5.70 8.74
N SER A 12 10.58 6.37 8.51
CA SER A 12 11.67 6.55 9.49
C SER A 12 12.29 5.25 10.01
N GLU A 13 11.61 4.52 10.90
CA GLU A 13 11.99 3.20 11.44
C GLU A 13 10.74 2.32 11.68
N GLU A 14 9.58 2.75 11.18
CA GLU A 14 8.29 2.06 11.26
C GLU A 14 7.98 1.35 9.95
N PHE A 15 7.32 0.20 10.06
CA PHE A 15 6.87 -0.59 8.90
C PHE A 15 5.36 -0.83 8.98
N LEU A 16 4.70 -0.77 7.83
CA LEU A 16 3.28 -1.03 7.69
C LEU A 16 3.03 -1.94 6.46
N LEU A 17 2.15 -2.93 6.63
CA LEU A 17 1.63 -3.76 5.55
C LEU A 17 0.15 -3.48 5.39
N VAL A 18 -0.27 -3.13 4.17
CA VAL A 18 -1.67 -2.87 3.86
C VAL A 18 -2.10 -3.70 2.66
N ASP A 19 -3.20 -4.43 2.82
CA ASP A 19 -3.86 -5.12 1.71
C ASP A 19 -5.00 -4.25 1.20
N ALA A 20 -5.07 -4.08 -0.12
CA ALA A 20 -6.16 -3.38 -0.79
C ALA A 20 -6.73 -4.26 -1.90
N VAL A 21 -7.98 -3.99 -2.26
CA VAL A 21 -8.54 -4.49 -3.51
C VAL A 21 -7.81 -3.84 -4.67
N GLU A 22 -7.48 -4.60 -5.72
CA GLU A 22 -6.72 -4.12 -6.88
C GLU A 22 -7.35 -2.87 -7.52
N ASP A 23 -8.68 -2.83 -7.59
CA ASP A 23 -9.43 -1.68 -8.12
C ASP A 23 -9.31 -0.40 -7.26
N GLU A 24 -8.94 -0.54 -5.97
CA GLU A 24 -8.77 0.55 -5.00
C GLU A 24 -7.28 0.83 -4.70
N ALA A 25 -6.37 0.11 -5.37
CA ALA A 25 -4.94 0.18 -5.09
C ALA A 25 -4.36 1.60 -5.27
N GLU A 26 -4.80 2.31 -6.31
CA GLU A 26 -4.34 3.68 -6.57
C GLU A 26 -4.76 4.62 -5.44
N ASP A 27 -6.03 4.59 -5.05
CA ASP A 27 -6.56 5.41 -3.96
C ASP A 27 -5.86 5.08 -2.63
N GLN A 28 -5.69 3.80 -2.31
CA GLN A 28 -4.99 3.38 -1.10
C GLN A 28 -3.53 3.87 -1.07
N SER A 29 -2.83 3.82 -2.21
CA SER A 29 -1.44 4.28 -2.30
C SER A 29 -1.31 5.80 -2.10
N ASN A 30 -2.29 6.56 -2.61
CA ASN A 30 -2.36 8.01 -2.45
C ASN A 30 -2.63 8.39 -0.98
N GLU A 31 -3.51 7.66 -0.30
CA GLU A 31 -3.77 7.86 1.13
C GLU A 31 -2.53 7.58 1.97
N LEU A 32 -1.85 6.45 1.74
CA LEU A 32 -0.62 6.09 2.45
C LEU A 32 0.47 7.17 2.28
N THR A 33 0.64 7.67 1.05
CA THR A 33 1.60 8.75 0.77
C THR A 33 1.22 10.05 1.49
N GLN A 34 -0.08 10.40 1.54
CA GLN A 34 -0.56 11.57 2.28
C GLN A 34 -0.38 11.45 3.79
N GLU A 35 -0.45 10.23 4.33
CA GLU A 35 -0.12 9.92 5.74
C GLU A 35 1.39 9.91 6.03
N GLY A 36 2.22 10.14 5.01
CA GLY A 36 3.67 10.22 5.10
C GLY A 36 4.37 8.87 5.07
N TRP A 37 3.72 7.83 4.54
CA TRP A 37 4.36 6.54 4.28
C TRP A 37 5.05 6.54 2.91
N ASP A 38 6.27 6.01 2.87
CA ASP A 38 6.94 5.68 1.63
C ASP A 38 6.60 4.23 1.25
N ILE A 39 6.09 4.02 0.03
CA ILE A 39 5.76 2.69 -0.48
C ILE A 39 7.00 2.09 -1.12
N GLU A 40 7.58 1.05 -0.50
CA GLU A 40 8.77 0.35 -1.01
C GLU A 40 8.41 -0.67 -2.09
N ALA A 41 7.25 -1.33 -1.97
CA ALA A 41 6.79 -2.33 -2.92
C ALA A 41 5.26 -2.49 -2.93
N THR A 42 4.73 -2.85 -4.10
CA THR A 42 3.34 -3.26 -4.31
C THR A 42 3.32 -4.64 -4.95
N ILE A 43 2.69 -5.62 -4.29
CA ILE A 43 2.73 -7.02 -4.71
C ILE A 43 1.30 -7.53 -4.90
N PRO A 44 0.91 -7.98 -6.12
CA PRO A 44 -0.36 -8.68 -6.33
C PRO A 44 -0.38 -10.01 -5.54
N ILE A 45 -1.47 -10.30 -4.85
CA ILE A 45 -1.63 -11.50 -4.00
C ILE A 45 -2.95 -12.22 -4.24
#